data_AF-A0A1V4DFZ0-F1
#
_entry.id   AF-A0A1V4DFZ0-F1
#
_cell.length_a   1.000
_cell.length_b   1.000
_cell.length_c   1.000
_cell.angle_alpha   90.00
_cell.angle_beta   90.00
_cell.angle_gamma   90.00
#
_symmetry.space_group_name_H-M   'P 1'
#
loop_
_entity.id
_entity.type
_entity.pdbx_description
1 polymer ?
#
loop_
_entity_poly.entity_id
_entity_poly.type
_entity_poly.pdbx_seq_one_letter_code
_entity_poly.pdbx_strand_id
1 'polypeptide(L)'
;MQYIINNGLKVPFSMLVLALIPVPYLYFFNTFLSAMLGGIVVGAVLSYSISTGLNLIIASIPHIIIELAAFCIWASSLYYLNLWIRNKLHKRAINTTFWFELKRCVLHYIRYVLPLIIIAACLETFLTDKILTLLN
;
A
#
# COMPACT_ATOMS: atom_id res chain seq x y z
N MET A 1 14.75 -8.21 -2.20
CA MET A 1 15.00 -6.87 -2.80
C MET A 1 13.85 -6.39 -3.68
N GLN A 2 13.36 -7.23 -4.60
CA GLN A 2 12.35 -6.84 -5.60
C GLN A 2 10.98 -6.47 -4.99
N TYR A 3 10.55 -7.17 -3.93
CA TYR A 3 9.34 -6.81 -3.17
C TYR A 3 9.41 -5.40 -2.58
N ILE A 4 10.51 -5.08 -1.88
CA ILE A 4 10.73 -3.73 -1.30
C ILE A 4 10.75 -2.67 -2.40
N ILE A 5 11.38 -2.93 -3.55
CA ILE A 5 11.38 -1.96 -4.65
C ILE A 5 9.97 -1.75 -5.21
N ASN A 6 9.20 -2.84 -5.39
CA ASN A 6 7.88 -2.74 -5.98
C ASN A 6 6.88 -2.09 -5.02
N ASN A 7 6.74 -2.66 -3.83
CA ASN A 7 5.70 -2.27 -2.87
C ASN A 7 6.16 -1.12 -1.99
N GLY A 8 7.47 -0.99 -1.75
CA GLY A 8 8.06 0.15 -1.08
C GLY A 8 8.09 1.38 -1.96
N LEU A 9 8.56 1.29 -3.21
CA LEU A 9 8.85 2.49 -4.01
C LEU A 9 7.88 2.68 -5.18
N LYS A 10 7.72 1.68 -6.04
CA LYS A 10 6.94 1.83 -7.29
C LYS A 10 5.46 2.11 -7.03
N VAL A 11 4.83 1.31 -6.16
CA VAL A 11 3.40 1.46 -5.85
C VAL A 11 3.13 2.80 -5.14
N PRO A 12 3.86 3.18 -4.07
CA PRO A 12 3.65 4.48 -3.41
C PRO A 12 3.96 5.68 -4.30
N PHE A 13 4.95 5.58 -5.20
CA PHE A 13 5.23 6.62 -6.17
C PHE A 13 4.09 6.78 -7.19
N SER A 14 3.56 5.67 -7.71
CA SER A 14 2.36 5.70 -8.57
C SER A 14 1.17 6.35 -7.84
N MET A 15 0.97 6.02 -6.56
CA MET A 15 -0.07 6.65 -5.73
C MET A 15 0.14 8.16 -5.59
N LEU A 16 1.38 8.61 -5.41
CA LEU A 16 1.71 10.04 -5.36
C LEU A 16 1.35 10.76 -6.66
N VAL A 17 1.73 10.20 -7.80
CA VAL A 17 1.41 10.78 -9.12
C VAL A 17 -0.10 10.89 -9.31
N LEU A 18 -0.86 9.84 -8.98
CA LEU A 18 -2.32 9.86 -9.06
C LEU A 18 -2.95 10.87 -8.09
N ALA A 19 -2.35 11.10 -6.92
CA ALA A 19 -2.85 12.07 -5.95
C ALA A 19 -2.67 13.54 -6.39
N LEU A 20 -1.76 13.81 -7.31
CA LEU A 20 -1.60 15.14 -7.92
C LEU A 20 -2.74 15.48 -8.90
N ILE A 21 -3.42 14.46 -9.43
CA ILE A 21 -4.61 14.63 -10.26
C ILE A 21 -5.77 15.01 -9.32
N PRO A 22 -6.51 16.10 -9.57
CA PRO A 22 -7.55 16.62 -8.66
C PRO A 22 -8.85 15.81 -8.64
N VAL A 23 -8.75 14.49 -8.86
CA VAL A 23 -9.85 13.53 -8.71
C VAL A 23 -9.73 12.91 -7.31
N PRO A 24 -10.77 13.01 -6.47
CA PRO A 24 -10.73 12.46 -5.12
C PRO A 24 -10.52 10.94 -5.18
N TYR A 25 -9.67 10.43 -4.29
CA TYR A 25 -9.41 9.00 -4.10
C TYR A 25 -8.85 8.24 -5.31
N LEU A 26 -8.46 8.90 -6.41
CA LEU A 26 -7.90 8.21 -7.58
C LEU A 26 -6.68 7.33 -7.23
N TYR A 27 -5.86 7.78 -6.29
CA TYR A 27 -4.69 7.06 -5.79
C TYR A 27 -5.02 5.79 -4.99
N PHE A 28 -6.26 5.59 -4.52
CA PHE A 28 -6.69 4.32 -3.91
C PHE A 28 -6.76 3.18 -4.92
N PHE A 29 -6.81 3.50 -6.22
CA PHE A 29 -6.84 2.50 -7.28
C PHE A 29 -5.65 1.53 -7.20
N ASN A 30 -4.46 2.03 -6.86
CA ASN A 30 -3.29 1.17 -6.67
C ASN A 30 -3.46 0.21 -5.49
N THR A 31 -4.00 0.68 -4.36
CA THR A 31 -4.27 -0.19 -3.20
C THR A 31 -5.28 -1.27 -3.56
N PHE A 32 -6.33 -0.92 -4.30
CA PHE A 32 -7.33 -1.87 -4.78
C PHE A 32 -6.72 -2.90 -5.72
N LEU A 33 -5.89 -2.48 -6.69
CA LEU A 33 -5.20 -3.38 -7.61
C LEU A 33 -4.29 -4.36 -6.89
N SER A 34 -3.48 -3.89 -5.92
CA SER A 34 -2.60 -4.77 -5.14
C SER A 34 -3.39 -5.84 -4.38
N ALA A 35 -4.49 -5.46 -3.73
CA ALA A 35 -5.35 -6.40 -3.02
C ALA A 35 -6.05 -7.39 -3.98
N MET A 36 -6.52 -6.90 -5.13
CA MET A 36 -7.19 -7.72 -6.14
C MET A 36 -6.24 -8.76 -6.74
N LEU A 37 -5.00 -8.37 -7.07
CA LEU A 37 -4.00 -9.29 -7.61
C LEU A 37 -3.63 -10.38 -6.60
N GLY A 38 -3.43 -10.02 -5.33
CA GLY A 38 -3.21 -11.00 -4.26
C GLY A 38 -4.39 -11.97 -4.12
N GLY A 39 -5.62 -11.45 -4.18
CA GLY A 39 -6.83 -12.27 -4.17
C GLY A 39 -6.96 -13.23 -5.35
N ILE A 40 -6.58 -12.79 -6.56
CA ILE A 40 -6.57 -13.64 -7.76
C ILE A 40 -5.58 -14.79 -7.61
N VAL A 41 -4.37 -14.52 -7.11
CA VAL A 41 -3.35 -15.56 -6.87
C VAL A 41 -3.87 -16.59 -5.87
N VAL A 42 -4.42 -16.14 -4.74
CA VAL A 42 -5.03 -17.02 -3.74
C VAL A 42 -6.19 -17.83 -4.32
N GLY A 43 -7.08 -17.19 -5.09
CA GLY A 43 -8.22 -17.85 -5.73
C GLY A 43 -7.81 -18.92 -6.74
N ALA A 44 -6.74 -18.66 -7.51
CA ALA A 44 -6.18 -19.64 -8.43
C ALA A 44 -5.63 -20.87 -7.69
N VAL A 45 -4.90 -20.67 -6.59
CA VAL A 45 -4.35 -21.78 -5.78
C VAL A 45 -5.48 -22.57 -5.10
N LEU A 46 -6.50 -21.90 -4.56
CA LEU A 46 -7.69 -22.54 -3.99
C LEU A 46 -8.43 -23.43 -5.01
N SER A 47 -8.47 -23.01 -6.27
CA SER A 47 -9.12 -23.77 -7.35
C SER A 47 -8.37 -25.06 -7.70
N TYR A 48 -7.06 -25.10 -7.45
CA TYR A 48 -6.23 -26.30 -7.65
C TYR A 48 -6.23 -27.22 -6.42
N SER A 49 -6.08 -26.66 -5.22
CA SER A 49 -6.07 -27.39 -3.96
C SER A 49 -6.55 -26.50 -2.82
N ILE A 50 -7.67 -26.87 -2.20
CA ILE A 50 -8.25 -26.14 -1.06
C ILE A 50 -7.24 -26.07 0.09
N SER A 51 -6.57 -27.19 0.41
CA SER A 51 -5.58 -27.25 1.50
C SER A 51 -4.41 -26.30 1.24
N THR A 52 -3.83 -26.34 0.03
CA THR A 52 -2.70 -25.48 -0.33
C THR A 52 -3.10 -24.00 -0.35
N GLY A 53 -4.30 -23.69 -0.83
CA GLY A 53 -4.82 -22.32 -0.84
C GLY A 53 -5.06 -21.77 0.57
N LEU A 54 -5.62 -22.58 1.48
CA LEU A 54 -5.80 -22.18 2.88
C LEU A 54 -4.45 -21.98 3.59
N ASN A 55 -3.48 -22.88 3.36
CA ASN A 55 -2.13 -22.72 3.90
C ASN A 55 -1.47 -21.43 3.42
N LEU A 56 -1.62 -21.10 2.13
CA LEU A 56 -1.11 -19.85 1.56
C LEU A 56 -1.77 -18.61 2.18
N ILE A 57 -3.08 -18.63 2.40
CA ILE A 57 -3.79 -17.54 3.08
C ILE A 57 -3.21 -17.32 4.47
N ILE A 58 -3.15 -18.39 5.28
CA ILE A 58 -2.66 -18.31 6.68
C ILE A 58 -1.23 -17.78 6.72
N ALA A 59 -0.37 -18.29 5.84
CA ALA A 59 1.03 -17.86 5.75
C ALA A 59 1.21 -16.41 5.26
N SER A 60 0.24 -15.88 4.50
CA SER A 60 0.32 -14.54 3.92
C SER A 60 -0.32 -13.45 4.76
N ILE A 61 -1.25 -13.81 5.66
CA ILE A 61 -1.93 -12.88 6.57
C ILE A 61 -0.96 -11.89 7.26
N PRO A 62 0.18 -12.31 7.85
CA PRO A 62 1.04 -11.41 8.60
C PRO A 62 1.57 -10.25 7.75
N HIS A 63 2.05 -10.53 6.53
CA HIS A 63 2.63 -9.49 5.69
C HIS A 63 1.55 -8.65 4.97
N ILE A 64 0.46 -9.28 4.50
CA ILE A 64 -0.63 -8.58 3.80
C ILE A 64 -1.29 -7.52 4.69
N ILE A 65 -1.54 -7.84 5.96
CA ILE A 65 -2.15 -6.89 6.90
C ILE A 65 -1.27 -5.65 7.08
N ILE A 66 0.04 -5.85 7.28
CA ILE A 66 0.98 -4.75 7.49
C ILE A 66 1.16 -3.91 6.23
N GLU A 67 1.24 -4.55 5.07
CA GLU A 67 1.34 -3.87 3.77
C GLU A 67 0.08 -3.03 3.47
N LEU A 68 -1.10 -3.60 3.65
CA LEU A 68 -2.36 -2.89 3.45
C LEU A 68 -2.49 -1.70 4.40
N ALA A 69 -2.10 -1.87 5.67
CA ALA A 69 -2.05 -0.78 6.63
C ALA A 69 -1.10 0.34 6.19
N ALA A 70 0.08 -0.01 5.67
CA ALA A 70 1.04 0.95 5.15
C ALA A 70 0.46 1.76 3.97
N PHE A 71 -0.21 1.10 3.03
CA PHE A 71 -0.87 1.77 1.90
C PHE A 71 -2.05 2.63 2.32
N CYS A 72 -2.84 2.22 3.31
CA CYS A 72 -3.92 3.04 3.86
C CYS A 72 -3.37 4.30 4.55
N ILE A 73 -2.30 4.17 5.34
CA ILE A 73 -1.61 5.32 5.96
C ILE A 73 -1.06 6.24 4.86
N TRP A 74 -0.49 5.68 3.79
CA TRP A 74 0.00 6.47 2.67
C TRP A 74 -1.13 7.25 1.97
N ALA A 75 -2.22 6.56 1.65
CA ALA A 75 -3.41 7.15 1.05
C ALA A 75 -4.02 8.27 1.91
N SER A 76 -3.99 8.13 3.24
CA SER A 76 -4.45 9.18 4.16
C SER A 76 -3.57 10.44 4.10
N SER A 77 -2.27 10.29 3.89
CA SER A 77 -1.35 11.43 3.72
C SER A 77 -1.58 12.12 2.38
N LEU A 78 -1.73 11.33 1.31
CA LEU A 78 -2.02 11.80 -0.05
C LEU A 78 -3.37 12.53 -0.14
N TYR A 79 -4.35 12.16 0.69
CA TYR A 79 -5.63 12.85 0.77
C TYR A 79 -5.48 14.34 1.06
N TYR A 80 -4.60 14.73 2.00
CA TYR A 80 -4.39 16.15 2.33
C TYR A 80 -3.76 16.93 1.17
N LEU A 81 -2.81 16.31 0.47
CA LEU A 81 -2.19 16.89 -0.73
C LEU A 81 -3.23 17.06 -1.86
N ASN A 82 -4.02 16.02 -2.12
CA ASN A 82 -5.07 16.05 -3.14
C ASN A 82 -6.16 17.09 -2.80
N LEU A 83 -6.57 17.15 -1.52
CA LEU A 83 -7.53 18.12 -1.02
C LEU A 83 -7.02 19.56 -1.19
N TRP A 84 -5.74 19.80 -0.90
CA TRP A 84 -5.11 21.10 -1.14
C TRP A 84 -5.20 21.52 -2.60
N ILE A 85 -4.85 20.63 -3.54
CA ILE A 85 -4.92 20.88 -4.98
C ILE A 85 -6.36 21.19 -5.40
N ARG A 86 -7.31 20.36 -4.96
CA ARG A 86 -8.74 20.55 -5.25
C ARG A 86 -9.27 21.87 -4.70
N ASN A 87 -8.91 22.24 -3.48
CA ASN A 87 -9.30 23.52 -2.89
C ASN A 87 -8.70 24.69 -3.68
N LYS A 88 -7.46 24.55 -4.19
CA LYS A 88 -6.79 25.59 -4.99
C LYS A 88 -7.51 25.82 -6.31
N LEU A 89 -7.89 24.74 -6.99
CA LEU A 89 -8.65 24.80 -8.24
C LEU A 89 -10.05 25.42 -8.04
N HIS A 90 -10.72 25.09 -6.94
CA HIS A 90 -12.03 25.65 -6.59
C HIS A 90 -11.96 27.03 -5.90
N LYS A 91 -10.78 27.68 -5.85
CA LYS A 91 -10.56 28.99 -5.20
C LYS A 91 -11.08 29.07 -3.75
N ARG A 92 -11.04 27.95 -3.03
CA ARG A 92 -11.41 27.88 -1.60
C ARG A 92 -10.27 28.45 -0.75
N ALA A 93 -10.58 28.82 0.49
CA ALA A 93 -9.58 29.27 1.46
C ALA A 93 -8.54 28.19 1.73
N ILE A 94 -7.26 28.55 1.68
CA ILE A 94 -6.12 27.66 1.90
C ILE A 94 -5.09 28.42 2.71
N ASN A 95 -4.64 27.79 3.80
CA ASN A 95 -3.72 28.42 4.76
C ASN A 95 -2.29 27.88 4.65
N THR A 96 -2.05 26.94 3.73
CA THR A 96 -0.75 26.27 3.53
C THR A 96 -0.29 26.37 2.08
N THR A 97 1.00 26.15 1.84
CA THR A 97 1.57 26.12 0.49
C THR A 97 1.63 24.69 -0.06
N PHE A 98 1.73 24.54 -1.38
CA PHE A 98 1.92 23.23 -2.02
C PHE A 98 3.13 22.50 -1.44
N TRP A 99 4.26 23.20 -1.33
CA TRP A 99 5.51 22.65 -0.82
C TRP A 99 5.40 22.19 0.64
N PHE A 100 4.58 22.87 1.44
CA PHE A 100 4.31 22.44 2.82
C PHE A 100 3.58 21.10 2.85
N GLU A 101 2.48 20.95 2.09
CA GLU A 101 1.73 19.68 2.04
C GLU A 101 2.56 18.55 1.41
N LEU A 102 3.34 18.84 0.36
CA LEU A 102 4.22 17.85 -0.26
C LEU A 102 5.30 17.38 0.74
N LYS A 103 5.97 18.30 1.43
CA LYS A 103 6.97 17.96 2.45
C LYS A 103 6.37 17.14 3.59
N ARG A 104 5.18 17.54 4.07
CA ARG A 104 4.43 16.79 5.09
C ARG A 104 4.14 15.37 4.63
N CYS A 105 3.74 15.20 3.36
CA CYS A 105 3.48 13.91 2.75
C CYS A 105 4.73 13.03 2.71
N VAL A 106 5.84 13.54 2.17
CA VAL A 106 7.13 12.83 2.11
C VAL A 106 7.63 12.44 3.51
N LEU A 107 7.52 13.34 4.49
CA LEU A 107 7.96 13.05 5.85
C LEU A 107 7.10 11.95 6.51
N HIS A 108 5.79 11.97 6.30
CA HIS A 108 4.89 10.89 6.73
C HIS A 108 5.26 9.55 6.10
N TYR A 109 5.58 9.55 4.81
CA TYR A 109 6.01 8.35 4.11
C TYR A 109 7.28 7.76 4.71
N ILE A 110 8.34 8.57 4.87
CA ILE A 110 9.62 8.12 5.43
C ILE A 110 9.45 7.64 6.87
N ARG A 111 8.64 8.33 7.67
CA ARG A 111 8.50 8.05 9.11
C ARG A 111 7.61 6.84 9.43
N TYR A 112 6.55 6.61 8.66
CA TYR A 112 5.53 5.61 9.00
C TYR A 112 5.35 4.54 7.92
N VAL A 113 5.26 4.94 6.65
CA VAL A 113 4.95 4.02 5.54
C VAL A 113 6.15 3.12 5.23
N LEU A 114 7.33 3.72 5.05
CA LEU A 114 8.54 2.98 4.68
C LEU A 114 8.92 1.92 5.74
N PRO A 115 8.92 2.22 7.06
CA PRO A 115 9.16 1.19 8.08
C PRO A 115 8.15 0.05 8.05
N LEU A 116 6.86 0.35 7.85
CA LEU A 116 5.84 -0.70 7.76
C LEU A 116 6.04 -1.60 6.56
N ILE A 117 6.41 -1.06 5.40
CA ILE A 117 6.69 -1.87 4.19
C ILE A 117 7.93 -2.74 4.40
N ILE A 118 8.96 -2.23 5.08
CA ILE A 118 10.13 -3.04 5.45
C ILE A 118 9.71 -4.19 6.37
N ILE A 119 8.87 -3.92 7.38
CA ILE A 119 8.34 -4.96 8.27
C ILE A 119 7.54 -6.00 7.46
N ALA A 120 6.64 -5.57 6.57
CA ALA A 120 5.87 -6.48 5.71
C ALA A 120 6.79 -7.38 4.87
N ALA A 121 7.82 -6.82 4.23
CA ALA A 121 8.80 -7.58 3.45
C ALA A 121 9.57 -8.61 4.30
N CYS A 122 9.92 -8.25 5.54
CA CYS A 122 10.53 -9.19 6.48
C CYS A 122 9.56 -10.32 6.88
N LEU A 123 8.29 -9.99 7.14
CA LEU A 123 7.27 -11.00 7.47
C LEU A 123 7.07 -11.96 6.29
N GLU A 124 6.99 -11.45 5.07
CA GLU A 124 6.89 -12.26 3.85
C GLU A 124 8.10 -13.19 3.71
N THR A 125 9.32 -12.66 3.82
CA THR A 125 10.54 -13.45 3.58
C THR A 125 10.81 -14.49 4.67
N PHE A 126 10.54 -14.16 5.94
CA PHE A 126 10.95 -15.02 7.07
C PHE A 126 9.83 -15.82 7.71
N LEU A 127 8.59 -15.31 7.72
CA LEU A 127 7.47 -16.00 8.35
C LEU A 127 6.64 -16.81 7.37
N THR A 128 6.41 -16.34 6.13
CA THR A 128 5.54 -17.06 5.19
C THR A 128 6.08 -18.45 4.89
N ASP A 129 7.38 -18.60 4.57
CA ASP A 129 8.00 -19.91 4.32
C ASP A 129 7.97 -20.83 5.55
N LYS A 130 8.20 -20.27 6.75
CA LYS A 130 8.15 -21.05 8.00
C LYS A 130 6.75 -21.55 8.30
N ILE A 131 5.73 -20.71 8.12
CA ILE A 131 4.32 -21.09 8.32
C ILE A 131 3.92 -22.15 7.30
N LEU A 132 4.29 -22.00 6.03
CA LEU A 132 4.03 -23.00 5.00
C LEU A 132 4.70 -24.34 5.32
N THR A 133 5.94 -24.33 5.82
CA THR A 133 6.66 -25.56 6.21
C THR A 133 6.00 -26.26 7.41
N LEU A 134 5.34 -25.52 8.30
CA LEU A 134 4.63 -26.10 9.45
C LEU A 134 3.25 -26.66 9.10
N LEU A 135 2.64 -26.18 8.01
CA LEU A 135 1.28 -26.56 7.58
C LEU A 135 1.25 -27.66 6.52
N ASN A 136 2.40 -28.01 5.93
CA ASN A 136 2.58 -29.08 4.95
C ASN A 136 3.29 -30.28 5.60
#